data_AF-A0A0C9XH99-F1
#
_entry.id   AF-A0A0C9XH99-F1
#
_cell.length_a   1.000
_cell.length_b   1.000
_cell.length_c   1.000
_cell.angle_alpha   90.00
_cell.angle_beta   90.00
_cell.angle_gamma   90.00
#
_symmetry.space_group_name_H-M   'P 1'
#
loop_
_entity.id
_entity.type
_entity.pdbx_description
1 polymer ?
#
loop_
_entity_poly.entity_id
_entity_poly.type
_entity_poly.pdbx_seq_one_letter_code
_entity_poly.pdbx_strand_id
1 'polypeptide(L)'
;KRMFSMFHESSIFIASCQHWFVLLTCNMVKSGELAKYPLAIISKLLAIYSKNGGCAYDIGCAFGTTLRNSSLGPQSEELKLCMMVGAFHGHAHNHMCQLDWHPQYIQGTGHTEGEGCEHIFTASNELARSTRHATSFHCHQAIEQHFMFWDANKYAALSTFFLSHAFCQP
;
A
#
# COMPACT_ATOMS: atom_id res chain seq x y z
N LYS A 1 -10.75 -6.75 15.17
CA LYS A 1 -12.01 -6.71 14.39
C LYS A 1 -12.59 -8.12 14.28
N ARG A 2 -13.85 -8.36 14.66
CA ARG A 2 -14.51 -9.68 14.54
C ARG A 2 -15.09 -9.78 13.12
N MET A 3 -14.67 -10.77 12.34
CA MET A 3 -15.11 -10.95 10.96
C MET A 3 -16.50 -11.61 10.95
N PHE A 4 -17.38 -11.19 10.04
CA PHE A 4 -18.62 -11.92 9.76
C PHE A 4 -18.26 -13.28 9.15
N SER A 5 -18.66 -14.38 9.80
CA SER A 5 -18.36 -15.75 9.38
C SER A 5 -18.96 -16.15 8.02
N MET A 6 -19.76 -15.28 7.42
CA MET A 6 -20.48 -15.51 6.17
C MET A 6 -19.59 -15.39 4.92
N PHE A 7 -18.45 -14.72 4.98
CA PHE A 7 -17.59 -14.49 3.82
C PHE A 7 -16.26 -15.27 3.91
N HIS A 8 -15.92 -15.98 2.84
CA HIS A 8 -14.63 -16.67 2.71
C HIS A 8 -13.48 -15.67 2.48
N GLU A 9 -13.72 -14.68 1.62
CA GLU A 9 -12.84 -13.53 1.34
C GLU A 9 -13.48 -12.31 1.97
N SER A 10 -12.77 -11.66 2.88
CA SER A 10 -13.31 -10.58 3.71
C SER A 10 -13.06 -9.20 3.12
N SER A 11 -11.91 -9.00 2.47
CA SER A 11 -11.46 -7.77 1.82
C SER A 11 -10.14 -8.05 1.07
N ILE A 12 -9.50 -7.00 0.58
CA ILE A 12 -8.19 -7.02 -0.07
C ILE A 12 -7.17 -6.24 0.76
N PHE A 13 -5.90 -6.59 0.60
CA PHE A 13 -4.74 -5.85 1.09
C PHE A 13 -3.90 -5.48 -0.13
N ILE A 14 -3.54 -4.22 -0.28
CA ILE A 14 -2.82 -3.73 -1.45
C ILE A 14 -1.48 -3.08 -1.07
N ALA A 15 -0.59 -2.98 -2.04
CA ALA A 15 0.51 -2.03 -2.02
C ALA A 15 0.43 -1.15 -3.26
N SER A 16 0.69 0.14 -3.08
CA SER A 16 0.77 1.11 -4.16
C SER A 16 2.12 1.82 -4.16
N CYS A 17 2.53 2.36 -5.31
CA CYS A 17 3.71 3.21 -5.37
C CYS A 17 3.37 4.67 -5.01
N GLN A 18 4.39 5.52 -4.86
CA GLN A 18 4.20 6.94 -4.57
C GLN A 18 3.38 7.71 -5.64
N HIS A 19 3.27 7.16 -6.85
CA HIS A 19 2.45 7.72 -7.94
C HIS A 19 1.03 7.11 -7.98
N TRP A 20 0.68 6.35 -6.95
CA TRP A 20 -0.63 5.73 -6.72
C TRP A 20 -1.02 4.66 -7.74
N PHE A 21 -0.04 3.98 -8.35
CA PHE A 21 -0.31 2.74 -9.10
C PHE A 21 -0.42 1.57 -8.14
N VAL A 22 -1.37 0.67 -8.39
CA VAL A 22 -1.50 -0.58 -7.64
C VAL A 22 -0.37 -1.53 -8.06
N LEU A 23 0.53 -1.85 -7.13
CA LEU A 23 1.66 -2.75 -7.40
C LEU A 23 1.31 -4.20 -7.12
N LEU A 24 0.61 -4.44 -6.01
CA LEU A 24 0.28 -5.78 -5.52
C LEU A 24 -1.09 -5.74 -4.86
N THR A 25 -1.86 -6.82 -5.04
CA THR A 25 -3.13 -7.05 -4.35
C THR A 25 -3.16 -8.47 -3.79
N CYS A 26 -3.65 -8.62 -2.56
CA CYS A 26 -3.79 -9.92 -1.89
C CYS A 26 -5.16 -10.03 -1.22
N ASN A 27 -5.86 -11.14 -1.42
CA ASN A 27 -7.14 -11.39 -0.76
C ASN A 27 -6.98 -11.75 0.71
N MET A 28 -7.78 -11.11 1.55
CA MET A 28 -7.89 -11.46 2.96
C MET A 28 -8.87 -12.62 3.15
N VAL A 29 -8.33 -13.84 3.18
CA VAL A 29 -9.12 -15.06 3.39
C VAL A 29 -9.34 -15.36 4.87
N LYS A 30 -10.62 -15.47 5.26
CA LYS A 30 -11.12 -15.90 6.58
C LYS A 30 -10.54 -15.13 7.79
N SER A 31 -10.01 -13.93 7.58
CA SER A 31 -9.52 -13.06 8.65
C SER A 31 -9.68 -11.59 8.27
N GLY A 32 -9.54 -10.68 9.24
CA GLY A 32 -9.24 -9.28 8.94
C GLY A 32 -7.76 -9.10 8.58
N GLU A 33 -7.27 -7.88 8.70
CA GLU A 33 -5.86 -7.54 8.51
C GLU A 33 -4.99 -8.20 9.58
N LEU A 34 -4.35 -9.31 9.21
CA LEU A 34 -3.32 -10.00 10.00
C LEU A 34 -1.95 -9.73 9.39
N ALA A 35 -0.90 -9.76 10.22
CA ALA A 35 0.48 -9.50 9.79
C ALA A 35 0.97 -10.34 8.59
N LYS A 36 0.36 -11.51 8.33
CA LYS A 36 0.68 -12.35 7.18
C LYS A 36 0.52 -11.63 5.83
N TYR A 37 -0.44 -10.72 5.69
CA TYR A 37 -0.68 -10.00 4.43
C TYR A 37 0.39 -8.95 4.13
N PRO A 38 0.67 -7.97 5.02
CA PRO A 38 1.78 -7.05 4.79
C PRO A 38 3.13 -7.78 4.71
N LEU A 39 3.36 -8.87 5.47
CA LEU A 39 4.59 -9.68 5.30
C LEU A 39 4.68 -10.31 3.90
N ALA A 40 3.59 -10.87 3.36
CA ALA A 40 3.58 -11.44 2.02
C ALA A 40 3.84 -10.38 0.94
N ILE A 41 3.27 -9.18 1.10
CA ILE A 41 3.53 -8.02 0.23
C ILE A 41 5.00 -7.61 0.31
N ILE A 42 5.55 -7.40 1.51
CA ILE A 42 6.97 -7.04 1.70
C ILE A 42 7.89 -8.10 1.08
N SER A 43 7.61 -9.39 1.27
CA SER A 43 8.39 -10.48 0.65
C SER A 43 8.46 -10.34 -0.88
N LYS A 44 7.33 -10.00 -1.54
CA LYS A 44 7.30 -9.75 -2.98
C LYS A 44 8.04 -8.48 -3.37
N LEU A 45 7.89 -7.40 -2.61
CA LEU A 45 8.58 -6.14 -2.87
C LEU A 45 10.10 -6.30 -2.74
N LEU A 46 10.59 -6.98 -1.69
CA LEU A 46 12.02 -7.25 -1.50
C LEU A 46 12.63 -8.14 -2.59
N ALA A 47 11.83 -8.95 -3.27
CA ALA A 47 12.29 -9.78 -4.38
C ALA A 47 12.42 -9.02 -5.71
N ILE A 48 11.75 -7.87 -5.85
CA ILE A 48 11.68 -7.09 -7.09
C ILE A 48 12.52 -5.82 -7.01
N TYR A 49 12.42 -5.10 -5.89
CA TYR A 49 13.06 -3.81 -5.72
C TYR A 49 14.46 -3.94 -5.10
N SER A 50 15.32 -2.98 -5.45
CA SER A 50 16.69 -2.91 -4.98
C SER A 50 16.80 -2.31 -3.57
N LYS A 51 18.05 -2.09 -3.13
CA LYS A 51 18.36 -1.48 -1.83
C LYS A 51 17.75 -0.08 -1.67
N ASN A 52 17.53 0.31 -0.41
CA ASN A 52 17.03 1.61 0.03
C ASN A 52 15.58 1.91 -0.41
N GLY A 53 14.73 0.88 -0.48
CA GLY A 53 13.29 1.06 -0.66
C GLY A 53 12.63 1.64 0.59
N GLY A 54 11.48 2.29 0.41
CA GLY A 54 10.63 2.82 1.48
C GLY A 54 9.21 2.25 1.39
N CYS A 55 8.58 1.97 2.54
CA CYS A 55 7.19 1.53 2.62
C CYS A 55 6.45 2.26 3.74
N ALA A 56 5.36 2.95 3.39
CA ALA A 56 4.44 3.54 4.35
C ALA A 56 3.34 2.53 4.72
N TYR A 57 2.98 2.51 6.01
CA TYR A 57 1.84 1.76 6.51
C TYR A 57 1.33 2.44 7.80
N ASP A 58 0.02 2.48 8.04
CA ASP A 58 -0.59 3.14 9.22
C ASP A 58 0.09 2.72 10.53
N ILE A 59 0.44 1.44 10.63
CA ILE A 59 1.11 0.87 11.80
C ILE A 59 2.58 0.60 11.52
N GLY A 60 3.21 1.31 10.58
CA GLY A 60 4.58 1.10 10.12
C GLY A 60 5.60 1.03 11.26
N CYS A 61 5.44 1.86 12.30
CA CYS A 61 6.29 1.84 13.49
C CYS A 61 6.22 0.52 14.27
N ALA A 62 5.02 -0.06 14.41
CA ALA A 62 4.81 -1.34 15.10
C ALA A 62 5.17 -2.52 14.17
N PHE A 63 4.76 -2.43 12.91
CA PHE A 63 4.99 -3.44 11.90
C PHE A 63 6.49 -3.59 11.58
N GLY A 64 7.30 -2.53 11.68
CA GLY A 64 8.75 -2.61 11.55
C GLY A 64 9.37 -3.60 12.55
N THR A 65 8.83 -3.66 13.78
CA THR A 65 9.23 -4.68 14.78
C THR A 65 8.80 -6.08 14.34
N THR A 66 7.58 -6.23 13.84
CA THR A 66 7.08 -7.52 13.32
C THR A 66 7.93 -8.01 12.13
N LEU A 67 8.28 -7.13 11.20
CA LEU A 67 9.10 -7.44 10.04
C LEU A 67 10.49 -7.90 10.46
N ARG A 68 11.16 -7.16 11.34
CA ARG A 68 12.49 -7.49 11.86
C ARG A 68 12.52 -8.88 12.52
N ASN A 69 11.47 -9.22 13.27
CA ASN A 69 11.37 -10.49 13.98
C ASN A 69 10.81 -11.64 13.11
N SER A 70 10.51 -11.38 11.84
CA SER A 70 10.03 -12.40 10.90
C SER A 70 11.21 -13.06 10.15
N SER A 71 10.91 -14.08 9.34
CA SER A 71 11.89 -14.66 8.42
C SER A 71 12.42 -13.69 7.36
N LEU A 72 11.77 -12.54 7.16
CA LEU A 72 12.20 -11.50 6.22
C LEU A 72 13.17 -10.49 6.84
N GLY A 73 13.38 -10.52 8.17
CA GLY A 73 14.21 -9.57 8.90
C GLY A 73 15.60 -9.39 8.26
N PRO A 74 16.40 -10.46 8.09
CA PRO A 74 17.74 -10.37 7.50
C PRO A 74 17.75 -9.75 6.09
N GLN A 75 16.82 -10.15 5.23
CA GLN A 75 16.72 -9.61 3.86
C GLN A 75 16.29 -8.14 3.87
N SER A 76 15.36 -7.77 4.76
CA SER A 76 14.90 -6.38 4.90
C SER A 76 16.03 -5.46 5.38
N GLU A 77 16.90 -5.94 6.27
CA GLU A 77 18.07 -5.21 6.77
C GLU A 77 19.17 -5.11 5.70
N GLU A 78 19.47 -6.19 4.98
CA GLU A 78 20.43 -6.19 3.86
C GLU A 78 20.04 -5.21 2.76
N LEU A 79 18.74 -5.17 2.44
CA LEU A 79 18.18 -4.24 1.46
C LEU A 79 17.92 -2.85 2.03
N LYS A 80 18.15 -2.62 3.33
CA LYS A 80 17.93 -1.33 4.01
C LYS A 80 16.51 -0.80 3.76
N LEU A 81 15.51 -1.67 3.84
CA LEU A 81 14.12 -1.26 3.71
C LEU A 81 13.76 -0.31 4.86
N CYS A 82 13.25 0.87 4.53
CA CYS A 82 12.78 1.84 5.50
C CYS A 82 11.24 1.76 5.62
N MET A 83 10.75 1.46 6.83
CA MET A 83 9.33 1.58 7.13
C MET A 83 9.02 2.99 7.62
N MET A 84 7.83 3.49 7.29
CA MET A 84 7.33 4.79 7.75
C MET A 84 5.83 4.69 8.07
N VAL A 85 5.31 5.67 8.78
CA VAL A 85 3.86 5.85 8.99
C VAL A 85 3.36 6.87 7.98
N GLY A 86 2.19 6.66 7.38
CA GLY A 86 1.57 7.66 6.48
C GLY A 86 1.46 9.02 7.17
N ALA A 87 1.64 10.11 6.45
CA ALA A 87 1.72 11.46 7.01
C ALA A 87 0.43 11.83 7.75
N PHE A 88 -0.73 11.43 7.24
CA PHE A 88 -2.00 11.70 7.92
C PHE A 88 -2.11 10.87 9.21
N HIS A 89 -1.78 9.58 9.12
CA HIS A 89 -1.79 8.67 10.28
C HIS A 89 -0.75 9.02 11.34
N GLY A 90 0.41 9.55 10.94
CA GLY A 90 1.52 9.88 11.85
C GLY A 90 1.12 10.90 12.91
N HIS A 91 0.25 11.86 12.58
CA HIS A 91 -0.25 12.86 13.54
C HIS A 91 -1.08 12.24 14.68
N ALA A 92 -1.65 11.05 14.49
CA ALA A 92 -2.35 10.32 15.54
C ALA A 92 -1.42 9.56 16.49
N HIS A 93 -0.12 9.49 16.17
CA HIS A 93 0.89 8.81 16.98
C HIS A 93 1.52 9.77 18.00
N ASN A 94 2.16 9.23 19.03
CA ASN A 94 2.88 10.09 19.99
C ASN A 94 4.05 10.82 19.34
N HIS A 95 4.48 11.93 19.95
CA HIS A 95 5.52 12.80 19.39
C HIS A 95 6.83 12.06 19.06
N MET A 96 7.28 11.15 19.92
CA MET A 96 8.50 10.37 19.66
C MET A 96 8.36 9.50 18.41
N CYS A 97 7.22 8.84 18.25
CA CYS A 97 6.92 8.05 17.06
C CYS A 97 6.87 8.92 15.80
N GLN A 98 6.35 10.15 15.88
CA GLN A 98 6.38 11.07 14.75
C GLN A 98 7.81 11.42 14.34
N LEU A 99 8.69 11.76 15.29
CA LEU A 99 10.09 12.10 15.00
C LEU A 99 10.84 10.95 14.31
N ASP A 100 10.57 9.71 14.70
CA ASP A 100 11.29 8.54 14.19
C ASP A 100 10.69 7.98 12.88
N TRP A 101 9.38 8.11 12.66
CA TRP A 101 8.64 7.37 11.61
C TRP A 101 7.85 8.22 10.63
N HIS A 102 7.72 9.53 10.85
CA HIS A 102 6.96 10.39 9.94
C HIS A 102 7.76 10.66 8.66
N PRO A 103 7.14 10.63 7.46
CA PRO A 103 7.88 10.67 6.19
C PRO A 103 8.73 11.93 6.03
N GLN A 104 8.29 13.07 6.58
CA GLN A 104 9.03 14.34 6.54
C GLN A 104 10.37 14.32 7.28
N TYR A 105 10.55 13.42 8.26
CA TYR A 105 11.79 13.28 9.02
C TYR A 105 12.69 12.16 8.48
N ILE A 106 12.23 11.40 7.48
CA ILE A 106 12.97 10.30 6.87
C ILE A 106 13.56 10.76 5.54
N GLN A 107 14.89 10.68 5.41
CA GLN A 107 15.56 11.07 4.17
C GLN A 107 15.19 10.13 3.02
N GLY A 108 14.94 10.71 1.83
CA GLY A 108 14.66 9.95 0.60
C GLY A 108 13.18 9.69 0.32
N THR A 109 12.28 10.12 1.21
CA THR A 109 10.81 10.04 1.02
C THR A 109 10.26 11.12 0.08
N GLY A 110 11.02 12.20 -0.14
CA GLY A 110 10.57 13.34 -0.94
C GLY A 110 9.36 14.04 -0.32
N HIS A 111 8.35 14.35 -1.14
CA HIS A 111 7.06 14.89 -0.69
C HIS A 111 5.97 13.80 -0.62
N THR A 112 6.36 12.54 -0.43
CA THR A 112 5.36 11.46 -0.32
C THR A 112 4.54 11.63 0.96
N GLU A 113 3.23 11.49 0.83
CA GLU A 113 2.32 11.47 1.96
C GLU A 113 2.20 10.05 2.53
N GLY A 114 2.45 9.01 1.73
CA GLY A 114 2.29 7.62 2.16
C GLY A 114 0.82 7.16 2.28
N GLU A 115 -0.13 7.93 1.74
CA GLU A 115 -1.59 7.72 1.84
C GLU A 115 -2.22 7.20 0.52
N GLY A 116 -1.40 6.63 -0.37
CA GLY A 116 -1.85 6.21 -1.70
C GLY A 116 -2.90 5.09 -1.65
N CYS A 117 -2.79 4.19 -0.68
CA CYS A 117 -3.69 3.06 -0.54
C CYS A 117 -5.11 3.51 -0.15
N GLU A 118 -5.22 4.57 0.64
CA GLU A 118 -6.44 5.12 1.22
C GLU A 118 -7.29 5.75 0.11
N HIS A 119 -6.66 6.44 -0.84
CA HIS A 119 -7.29 6.93 -2.06
C HIS A 119 -7.80 5.78 -2.94
N ILE A 120 -7.00 4.73 -3.12
CA ILE A 120 -7.36 3.55 -3.93
C ILE A 120 -8.54 2.81 -3.26
N PHE A 121 -8.50 2.60 -1.95
CA PHE A 121 -9.58 1.98 -1.20
C PHE A 121 -10.86 2.79 -1.30
N THR A 122 -10.76 4.12 -1.22
CA THR A 122 -11.92 5.01 -1.39
C THR A 122 -12.59 4.82 -2.74
N ALA A 123 -11.82 4.75 -3.83
CA ALA A 123 -12.36 4.49 -5.17
C ALA A 123 -12.95 3.07 -5.30
N SER A 124 -12.30 2.07 -4.70
CA SER A 124 -12.75 0.68 -4.76
C SER A 124 -14.11 0.43 -4.08
N ASN A 125 -14.59 1.35 -3.24
CA ASN A 125 -15.91 1.26 -2.61
C ASN A 125 -17.06 1.16 -3.64
N GLU A 126 -16.87 1.65 -4.86
CA GLU A 126 -17.84 1.52 -5.96
C GLU A 126 -18.16 0.04 -6.28
N LEU A 127 -17.19 -0.86 -6.07
CA LEU A 127 -17.35 -2.29 -6.31
C LEU A 127 -18.22 -2.99 -5.26
N ALA A 128 -18.36 -2.41 -4.05
CA ALA A 128 -18.98 -3.09 -2.92
C ALA A 128 -20.43 -3.54 -3.19
N ARG A 129 -21.15 -2.84 -4.08
CA ARG A 129 -22.52 -3.22 -4.45
C ARG A 129 -22.56 -4.41 -5.40
N SER A 130 -21.69 -4.46 -6.40
CA SER A 130 -21.69 -5.50 -7.43
C SER A 130 -20.98 -6.78 -6.96
N THR A 131 -19.98 -6.68 -6.09
CA THR A 131 -19.16 -7.83 -5.68
C THR A 131 -19.68 -8.55 -4.43
N ARG A 132 -20.53 -7.92 -3.61
CA ARG A 132 -21.04 -8.48 -2.34
C ARG A 132 -21.60 -9.89 -2.44
N HIS A 133 -22.31 -10.19 -3.53
CA HIS A 133 -22.96 -11.47 -3.78
C HIS A 133 -22.39 -12.18 -5.02
N ALA A 134 -21.30 -11.67 -5.56
CA ALA A 134 -20.62 -12.29 -6.70
C ALA A 134 -19.93 -13.58 -6.27
N THR A 135 -19.71 -14.48 -7.22
CA THR A 135 -18.78 -15.59 -7.02
C THR A 135 -17.36 -15.04 -6.83
N SER A 136 -16.47 -15.80 -6.19
CA SER A 136 -15.06 -15.40 -6.01
C SER A 136 -14.41 -15.01 -7.36
N PHE A 137 -14.68 -15.77 -8.42
CA PHE A 137 -14.20 -15.45 -9.77
C PHE A 137 -14.66 -14.07 -10.26
N HIS A 138 -15.95 -13.76 -10.19
CA HIS A 138 -16.47 -12.47 -10.66
C HIS A 138 -16.07 -11.31 -9.74
N CYS A 139 -15.89 -11.56 -8.44
CA CYS A 139 -15.33 -10.59 -7.51
C CYS A 139 -13.89 -10.22 -7.92
N HIS A 140 -13.03 -11.21 -8.16
CA HIS A 140 -11.66 -10.98 -8.61
C HIS A 140 -11.61 -10.26 -9.95
N GLN A 141 -12.43 -10.69 -10.92
CA GLN A 141 -12.51 -10.03 -12.23
C GLN A 141 -12.89 -8.55 -12.10
N ALA A 142 -13.86 -8.22 -11.26
CA ALA A 142 -14.29 -6.83 -11.05
C ALA A 142 -13.21 -5.99 -10.36
N ILE A 143 -12.52 -6.53 -9.34
CA ILE A 143 -11.40 -5.86 -8.66
C ILE A 143 -10.25 -5.62 -9.62
N GLU A 144 -9.86 -6.62 -10.41
CA GLU A 144 -8.80 -6.53 -11.40
C GLU A 144 -9.11 -5.46 -12.45
N GLN A 145 -10.31 -5.49 -13.04
CA GLN A 145 -10.74 -4.50 -14.03
C GLN A 145 -10.75 -3.08 -13.46
N HIS A 146 -11.20 -2.90 -12.22
CA HIS A 146 -11.22 -1.60 -11.56
C HIS A 146 -9.80 -1.05 -11.35
N PHE A 147 -8.87 -1.87 -10.86
CA PHE A 147 -7.48 -1.45 -10.66
C PHE A 147 -6.72 -1.24 -11.97
N MET A 148 -6.99 -2.04 -13.01
CA MET A 148 -6.45 -1.78 -14.35
C MET A 148 -6.91 -0.42 -14.89
N PHE A 149 -8.18 -0.08 -14.70
CA PHE A 149 -8.71 1.23 -15.11
C PHE A 149 -8.13 2.37 -14.27
N TRP A 150 -8.02 2.18 -12.95
CA TRP A 150 -7.36 3.12 -12.06
C TRP A 150 -5.92 3.43 -12.51
N ASP A 151 -5.12 2.39 -12.74
CA ASP A 151 -3.73 2.52 -13.20
C ASP A 151 -3.64 3.18 -14.57
N ALA A 152 -4.53 2.86 -15.51
CA ALA A 152 -4.59 3.52 -16.81
C ALA A 152 -4.88 5.02 -16.67
N ASN A 153 -5.79 5.42 -15.78
CA ASN A 153 -6.05 6.83 -15.50
C ASN A 153 -4.85 7.52 -14.84
N LYS A 154 -4.18 6.87 -13.88
CA LYS A 154 -2.96 7.41 -13.26
C LYS A 154 -1.84 7.57 -14.27
N TYR A 155 -1.68 6.62 -15.20
CA TYR A 155 -0.74 6.71 -16.29
C TYR A 155 -1.02 7.90 -17.20
N ALA A 156 -2.28 8.08 -17.62
CA ALA A 156 -2.66 9.21 -18.48
C ALA A 156 -2.45 10.56 -17.78
N ALA A 157 -2.83 10.67 -16.49
CA ALA A 157 -2.64 11.88 -15.70
C ALA A 157 -1.16 12.20 -15.51
N LEU A 158 -0.34 11.21 -15.14
CA LEU A 158 1.10 11.37 -14.95
C LEU A 158 1.79 11.75 -16.26
N SER A 159 1.40 11.12 -17.38
CA SER A 159 1.91 11.47 -18.71
C SER A 159 1.58 12.92 -19.07
N THR A 160 0.35 13.36 -18.81
CA THR A 160 -0.08 14.76 -19.05
C THR A 160 0.71 15.75 -18.19
N PHE A 161 0.94 15.41 -16.91
CA PHE A 161 1.76 16.20 -16.00
C PHE A 161 3.18 16.36 -16.54
N PHE A 162 3.83 15.25 -16.93
CA PHE A 162 5.18 15.30 -17.49
C PHE A 162 5.25 16.09 -18.79
N LEU A 163 4.30 15.91 -19.72
CA LEU A 163 4.30 16.67 -20.98
C LEU A 163 4.12 18.18 -20.75
N SER A 164 3.25 18.57 -19.81
CA SER A 164 2.99 19.99 -19.53
C SER A 164 4.12 20.68 -18.77
N HIS A 165 4.90 19.95 -17.98
CA HIS A 165 5.95 20.53 -17.13
C HIS A 165 7.38 20.27 -17.63
N ALA A 166 7.60 19.28 -18.50
CA ALA A 166 8.92 19.02 -19.11
C ALA A 166 9.19 19.83 -20.38
N PHE A 167 8.14 20.28 -21.10
CA PHE A 167 8.26 21.03 -22.35
C PHE A 167 7.94 22.53 -22.21
N CYS A 168 7.68 23.02 -20.99
CA CYS A 168 7.44 24.43 -20.70
C CYS A 168 8.57 24.99 -19.82
N GLN A 169 9.77 25.08 -20.39
CA GLN A 169 10.89 25.89 -19.88
C GLN A 169 11.58 26.56 -21.09
N PRO A 170 11.31 27.84 -21.40
CA PRO A 170 12.33 28.71 -21.99
C PRO A 170 13.38 29.12 -20.95
#